data_AF-A0A3C0W5I1-F1
#
_entry.id   AF-A0A3C0W5I1-F1
#
_cell.length_a   1.000
_cell.length_b   1.000
_cell.length_c   1.000
_cell.angle_alpha   90.00
_cell.angle_beta   90.00
_cell.angle_gamma   90.00
#
_symmetry.space_group_name_H-M   'P 1'
#
loop_
_entity.id
_entity.type
_entity.pdbx_description
1 polymer ?
#
loop_
_entity_poly.entity_id
_entity_poly.type
_entity_poly.pdbx_seq_one_letter_code
_entity_poly.pdbx_strand_id
1 'polypeptide(L)' 'VGMGRIGQALARRAKAFGMQVHYHNRKPVPDMIAEELGATWWDDLDQMLAR' A
#
# COMPACT_ATOMS: atom_id res chain seq x y z
N VAL A 1 0.01 1.55 6.72
CA VAL A 1 -1.10 2.48 7.04
C VAL A 1 -0.85 3.80 6.33
N GLY A 2 -1.79 4.27 5.51
CA GLY A 2 -1.56 5.43 4.66
C GLY A 2 -0.96 5.07 3.29
N MET A 3 -1.40 5.76 2.23
CA MET A 3 -0.80 5.73 0.89
C MET A 3 -0.83 7.12 0.22
N GLY A 4 -0.40 8.13 0.98
CA GLY A 4 -0.15 9.49 0.46
C GLY A 4 1.24 9.62 -0.17
N ARG A 5 1.73 10.85 -0.34
CA ARG A 5 3.05 11.12 -0.99
C ARG A 5 4.21 10.31 -0.38
N ILE A 6 4.30 10.28 0.95
CA ILE A 6 5.35 9.53 1.67
C ILE A 6 5.15 8.02 1.51
N GLY A 7 3.92 7.54 1.65
CA GLY A 7 3.60 6.11 1.51
C GLY A 7 3.95 5.57 0.13
N GLN A 8 3.63 6.32 -0.94
CA GLN A 8 3.98 5.93 -2.32
C GLN A 8 5.49 5.93 -2.56
N ALA A 9 6.22 6.92 -2.03
CA ALA A 9 7.68 6.95 -2.13
C ALA A 9 8.34 5.76 -1.40
N LEU A 10 7.79 5.38 -0.24
CA LEU A 10 8.25 4.21 0.50
C LEU A 10 7.92 2.90 -0.24
N ALA A 11 6.70 2.77 -0.79
CA ALA A 11 6.28 1.61 -1.55
C ALA A 11 7.16 1.37 -2.79
N ARG A 12 7.53 2.42 -3.53
CA ARG A 12 8.49 2.31 -4.65
C ARG A 12 9.84 1.74 -4.22
N ARG A 13 10.35 2.15 -3.06
CA ARG A 13 11.61 1.61 -2.52
C ARG A 13 11.43 0.15 -2.10
N ALA A 14 10.35 -0.16 -1.36
CA ALA A 14 10.03 -1.51 -0.91
C ALA A 14 9.91 -2.51 -2.08
N LYS A 15 9.30 -2.08 -3.21
CA LYS A 15 9.22 -2.88 -4.44
C LYS A 15 10.59 -3.27 -5.00
N ALA A 16 11.56 -2.37 -4.97
CA ALA A 16 12.93 -2.66 -5.40
C ALA A 16 13.63 -3.71 -4.53
N PHE A 17 13.17 -3.89 -3.29
CA PHE A 17 13.63 -4.93 -2.37
C PHE A 17 12.77 -6.21 -2.41
N GLY A 18 11.82 -6.33 -3.35
CA GLY A 18 10.94 -7.50 -3.46
C GLY A 18 9.95 -7.64 -2.29
N MET A 19 9.72 -6.56 -1.52
CA MET A 19 8.77 -6.58 -0.41
C MET A 19 7.32 -6.48 -0.91
N GLN A 20 6.41 -7.16 -0.21
CA GLN A 20 4.98 -6.97 -0.39
C GLN A 20 4.52 -5.74 0.38
N VAL A 21 3.78 -4.85 -0.29
CA VAL A 21 3.28 -3.61 0.32
C VAL A 21 1.78 -3.77 0.58
N HIS A 22 1.40 -3.68 1.85
CA HIS A 22 0.00 -3.60 2.26
C HIS A 22 -0.30 -2.21 2.80
N TYR A 23 -1.48 -1.67 2.49
CA TYR A 23 -1.90 -0.37 2.99
C TYR A 23 -3.38 -0.32 3.34
N HIS A 24 -3.70 0.54 4.29
CA HIS A 24 -5.05 0.90 4.67
C HIS A 24 -5.20 2.43 4.58
N ASN A 25 -6.26 2.88 3.94
CA ASN A 25 -6.72 4.26 3.82
C ASN A 25 -8.25 4.25 3.93
N ARG A 26 -8.83 5.40 4.32
CA ARG A 26 -10.30 5.63 4.25
C ARG A 26 -10.90 5.38 2.86
N LYS A 27 -10.13 5.64 1.80
CA LYS A 27 -10.46 5.31 0.40
C LYS A 27 -9.20 4.78 -0.29
N PRO A 28 -9.32 3.78 -1.18
CA PRO A 28 -8.16 3.28 -1.93
C PRO A 28 -7.55 4.39 -2.79
N VAL A 29 -6.26 4.24 -3.11
CA VAL A 29 -5.67 5.03 -4.20
C VAL A 29 -6.20 4.50 -5.53
N PRO A 30 -6.16 5.28 -6.62
CA PRO A 30 -6.50 4.78 -7.95
C PRO A 30 -5.76 3.48 -8.29
N ASP A 31 -6.44 2.56 -8.97
CA ASP A 31 -5.93 1.22 -9.28
C ASP A 31 -4.59 1.26 -10.02
N MET A 32 -4.42 2.20 -10.96
CA MET A 32 -3.15 2.44 -11.66
C MET A 32 -1.97 2.66 -10.70
N ILE A 33 -2.18 3.38 -9.60
CA ILE A 33 -1.14 3.63 -8.59
C ILE A 33 -0.91 2.36 -7.77
N ALA A 34 -1.96 1.64 -7.39
CA ALA A 34 -1.84 0.40 -6.63
C ALA A 34 -1.06 -0.66 -7.43
N GLU A 35 -1.36 -0.81 -8.71
CA GLU A 35 -0.68 -1.71 -9.64
C GLU A 35 0.79 -1.32 -9.87
N GLU A 36 1.07 -0.03 -10.15
CA GLU A 36 2.44 0.47 -10.28
C GLU A 36 3.29 0.08 -9.07
N LEU A 37 2.72 0.25 -7.87
CA LEU A 37 3.42 0.03 -6.60
C LEU A 37 3.41 -1.44 -6.14
N GLY A 38 2.60 -2.30 -6.77
CA GLY A 38 2.36 -3.65 -6.26
C GLY A 38 1.76 -3.65 -4.85
N ALA A 39 0.90 -2.66 -4.55
CA ALA A 39 0.36 -2.42 -3.23
C ALA A 39 -1.06 -3.01 -3.08
N THR A 40 -1.29 -3.77 -2.02
CA THR A 40 -2.61 -4.35 -1.71
C THR A 40 -3.35 -3.49 -0.70
N TRP A 41 -4.57 -3.06 -1.06
CA TRP A 41 -5.45 -2.30 -0.17
C TRP A 41 -6.22 -3.21 0.79
N TRP A 42 -6.43 -2.71 2.00
CA TRP A 42 -7.31 -3.29 3.01
C TRP A 42 -8.32 -2.24 3.47
N ASP A 43 -9.60 -2.62 3.50
CA ASP A 43 -10.71 -1.81 3.99
C ASP A 43 -10.76 -1.75 5.53
N ASP A 44 -10.29 -2.80 6.19
CA ASP A 44 -10.14 -2.91 7.64
C ASP A 44 -8.66 -2.92 8.04
N LEU A 45 -8.30 -2.01 8.95
CA LEU A 45 -6.93 -1.91 9.46
C LEU A 45 -6.55 -3.13 10.31
N ASP A 46 -7.47 -3.65 11.12
CA ASP A 46 -7.15 -4.71 12.07
C ASP A 46 -6.91 -6.03 11.33
N GLN A 47 -7.69 -6.30 10.27
CA GLN A 47 -7.46 -7.45 9.39
C GLN A 47 -6.11 -7.38 8.68
N MET A 48 -5.70 -6.18 8.24
CA MET A 48 -4.38 -5.99 7.61
C MET A 48 -3.24 -6.30 8.59
N LEU A 49 -3.37 -5.89 9.85
CA LEU A 49 -2.33 -6.07 10.87
C LEU A 49 -2.24 -7.50 11.40
N ALA A 50 -3.31 -8.28 11.31
CA ALA A 50 -3.36 -9.69 11.73
C ALA A 50 -2.73 -10.67 10.71
N ARG A 51 -2.26 -10.18 9.56
CA ARG A 51 -1.68 -10.97 8.47
C ARG A 51 -0.20 -11.30 8.67
#